data_AF-A0AAE1A2H6-F1
#
_entry.id   AF-A0AAE1A2H6-F1
#
_cell.length_a   1.000
_cell.length_b   1.000
_cell.length_c   1.000
_cell.angle_alpha   90.00
_cell.angle_beta   90.00
_cell.angle_gamma   90.00
#
_symmetry.space_group_name_H-M   'P 1'
#
loop_
_entity.id
_entity.type
_entity.pdbx_description
1 polymer ?
#
loop_
_entity_poly.entity_id
_entity_poly.type
_entity_poly.pdbx_seq_one_letter_code
_entity_poly.pdbx_strand_id
1 'polypeptide(L)'
;MDKLRKLQAEKEQREAEAKLRVEKEEREAKLQAEKERPEATYYDRAKEVLQKRYNLTEDGYRQRFRTCSPKEGENPSMFIVRLKTYLERWMKLAEAPQTCL
;
A
#
# COMPACT_ATOMS: atom_id res chain seq x y z
N MET A 1 29.09 -52.02 -2.37
CA MET A 1 28.40 -51.00 -3.19
C MET A 1 27.05 -50.59 -2.59
N ASP A 2 26.19 -51.52 -2.13
CA ASP A 2 24.84 -51.17 -1.63
C ASP A 2 24.77 -50.36 -0.33
N LYS A 3 25.71 -50.54 0.60
CA LYS A 3 25.73 -49.75 1.85
C LYS A 3 25.98 -48.26 1.59
N LEU A 4 26.84 -47.94 0.63
CA LEU A 4 27.19 -46.56 0.29
C LEU A 4 25.99 -45.82 -0.32
N ARG A 5 25.23 -46.48 -1.20
CA ARG A 5 24.00 -45.91 -1.78
C ARG A 5 22.91 -45.65 -0.74
N LYS A 6 22.74 -46.58 0.22
CA LYS A 6 21.79 -46.40 1.33
C LYS A 6 22.16 -45.22 2.22
N LEU A 7 23.45 -45.09 2.56
CA LEU A 7 23.98 -43.94 3.31
C LEU A 7 23.78 -42.61 2.57
N GLN A 8 23.98 -42.60 1.25
CA GLN A 8 23.76 -41.42 0.43
C GLN A 8 22.28 -40.98 0.44
N ALA A 9 21.37 -41.94 0.24
CA ALA A 9 19.93 -41.68 0.24
C ALA A 9 19.43 -41.19 1.61
N GLU A 10 19.93 -41.79 2.70
CA GLU A 10 19.58 -41.35 4.05
C GLU A 10 20.10 -39.93 4.36
N LYS A 11 21.30 -39.59 3.86
CA LYS A 11 21.84 -38.24 3.99
C LYS A 11 21.00 -37.22 3.21
N GLU A 12 20.63 -37.53 1.96
CA GLU A 12 19.76 -36.67 1.14
C GLU A 12 18.38 -36.49 1.76
N GLN A 13 17.82 -37.55 2.34
CA GLN A 13 16.52 -37.52 3.01
C GLN A 13 16.56 -36.62 4.25
N ARG A 14 17.62 -36.74 5.08
CA ARG A 14 17.84 -35.84 6.23
C ARG A 14 18.05 -34.39 5.81
N GLU A 15 18.77 -34.14 4.72
CA GLU A 15 18.96 -32.78 4.18
C GLU A 15 17.64 -32.18 3.65
N ALA A 16 16.80 -32.98 2.99
CA ALA A 16 15.49 -32.54 2.51
C ALA A 16 14.54 -32.22 3.68
N GLU A 17 14.52 -33.05 4.72
CA GLU A 17 13.74 -32.82 5.94
C GLU A 17 14.21 -31.55 6.68
N ALA A 18 15.52 -31.34 6.78
CA ALA A 18 16.09 -30.14 7.37
C ALA A 18 15.69 -28.87 6.59
N LYS A 19 15.76 -28.90 5.25
CA LYS A 19 15.32 -27.78 4.40
C LYS A 19 13.84 -27.48 4.58
N LEU A 20 12.99 -28.51 4.60
CA LEU A 20 11.56 -28.34 4.79
C LEU A 20 11.23 -27.76 6.17
N ARG A 21 11.96 -28.16 7.21
CA ARG A 21 11.79 -27.63 8.57
C ARG A 21 12.11 -26.14 8.61
N VAL A 22 13.25 -25.74 8.04
CA VAL A 22 13.65 -24.33 7.95
C VAL A 22 12.62 -23.52 7.16
N GLU A 23 12.13 -24.02 6.03
CA GLU A 23 11.10 -23.32 5.25
C GLU A 23 9.79 -23.16 6.03
N LYS A 24 9.38 -24.18 6.80
CA LYS A 24 8.21 -24.08 7.68
C LYS A 24 8.41 -23.05 8.79
N GLU A 25 9.56 -23.08 9.46
CA GLU A 25 9.91 -22.11 10.52
C GLU A 25 9.91 -20.68 9.95
N GLU A 26 10.46 -20.46 8.74
CA GLU A 26 10.44 -19.16 8.07
C GLU A 26 9.01 -18.70 7.72
N ARG A 27 8.14 -19.61 7.25
CA ARG A 27 6.74 -19.29 6.95
C ARG A 27 5.96 -18.95 8.22
N GLU A 28 6.17 -19.70 9.31
CA GLU A 28 5.54 -19.44 10.61
C GLU A 28 5.99 -18.11 11.21
N ALA A 29 7.29 -17.81 11.13
CA ALA A 29 7.83 -16.52 11.58
C ALA A 29 7.22 -15.34 10.80
N LYS A 30 7.05 -15.47 9.48
CA LYS A 30 6.38 -14.45 8.65
C LYS A 30 4.92 -14.24 9.08
N LEU A 31 4.18 -15.34 9.30
CA LEU A 31 2.80 -15.26 9.73
C LEU A 31 2.66 -14.59 11.11
N GLN A 32 3.55 -14.91 12.04
CA GLN A 32 3.54 -14.32 13.37
C GLN A 32 3.87 -12.82 13.33
N ALA A 33 4.88 -12.43 12.55
CA ALA A 33 5.23 -11.02 12.35
C ALA A 33 4.10 -10.21 11.70
N GLU A 34 3.27 -10.83 10.85
CA GLU A 34 2.09 -10.17 10.27
C GLU A 34 0.94 -10.05 11.27
N LYS A 35 0.77 -11.01 12.19
CA LYS A 35 -0.22 -10.92 13.27
C LYS A 35 0.15 -9.90 14.35
N GLU A 36 1.43 -9.79 14.69
CA GLU A 36 1.94 -8.86 15.71
C GLU A 36 2.11 -7.43 15.19
N ARG A 37 1.82 -7.18 13.90
CA ARG A 37 1.87 -5.83 13.34
C ARG A 37 0.87 -4.92 14.07
N PRO A 38 1.27 -3.70 14.46
CA PRO A 38 0.38 -2.79 15.16
C PRO A 38 -0.87 -2.47 14.33
N GLU A 39 -2.03 -2.35 14.97
CA GLU A 39 -3.29 -1.90 14.35
C GLU A 39 -3.14 -0.57 13.58
N ALA A 40 -2.28 0.32 14.06
CA ALA A 40 -1.94 1.57 13.35
C ALA A 40 -1.46 1.29 11.91
N THR A 41 -0.70 0.21 11.70
CA THR A 41 -0.20 -0.18 10.37
C THR A 41 -1.30 -0.74 9.46
N TYR A 42 -2.35 -1.33 10.02
CA TYR A 42 -3.52 -1.79 9.25
C TYR A 42 -4.39 -0.61 8.83
N TYR A 43 -4.66 0.32 9.75
CA TYR A 43 -5.41 1.54 9.45
C TYR A 43 -4.71 2.39 8.39
N ASP A 44 -3.40 2.62 8.53
CA ASP A 44 -2.64 3.43 7.58
C ASP A 44 -2.65 2.80 6.18
N ARG A 45 -2.45 1.48 6.08
CA ARG A 45 -2.57 0.75 4.82
C ARG A 45 -3.97 0.85 4.21
N ALA A 46 -5.02 0.63 5.01
CA ALA A 46 -6.39 0.73 4.54
C ALA A 46 -6.70 2.14 4.02
N LYS A 47 -6.25 3.17 4.74
CA LYS A 47 -6.36 4.57 4.35
C LYS A 47 -5.64 4.85 3.03
N GLU A 48 -4.41 4.38 2.86
CA GLU A 48 -3.66 4.53 1.60
C GLU A 48 -4.38 3.87 0.42
N VAL A 49 -4.87 2.63 0.60
CA VAL A 49 -5.59 1.89 -0.45
C VAL A 49 -6.86 2.65 -0.86
N LEU A 50 -7.62 3.15 0.12
CA LEU A 50 -8.83 3.93 -0.14
C LEU A 50 -8.50 5.25 -0.85
N GLN A 51 -7.47 5.97 -0.40
CA GLN A 51 -7.04 7.21 -1.05
C GLN A 51 -6.65 6.98 -2.51
N LYS A 52 -5.88 5.92 -2.81
CA LYS A 52 -5.52 5.57 -4.19
C LYS A 52 -6.75 5.21 -5.02
N ARG A 53 -7.63 4.35 -4.50
CA ARG A 53 -8.84 3.89 -5.22
C ARG A 53 -9.77 5.03 -5.59
N TYR A 54 -9.91 6.04 -4.73
CA TYR A 54 -10.75 7.21 -4.97
C TYR A 54 -9.99 8.40 -5.56
N ASN A 55 -8.74 8.21 -5.99
CA ASN A 55 -7.87 9.25 -6.55
C ASN A 55 -7.82 10.50 -5.65
N LEU A 56 -7.71 10.29 -4.33
CA LEU A 56 -7.50 11.30 -3.29
C LEU A 56 -6.00 11.52 -3.04
N THR A 57 -5.23 11.54 -4.13
CA THR A 57 -3.78 11.69 -4.19
C THR A 57 -3.44 13.08 -4.74
N GLU A 58 -2.17 13.49 -4.64
CA GLU A 58 -1.69 14.74 -5.23
C GLU A 58 -2.12 14.87 -6.70
N ASP A 59 -1.77 13.89 -7.52
CA ASP A 59 -2.12 13.85 -8.94
C ASP A 59 -3.63 13.82 -9.18
N GLY A 60 -4.38 13.14 -8.32
CA GLY A 60 -5.83 13.09 -8.42
C GLY A 60 -6.49 14.44 -8.21
N TYR A 61 -6.04 15.21 -7.21
CA TYR A 61 -6.53 16.57 -7.01
C TYR A 61 -6.02 17.54 -8.08
N ARG A 62 -4.77 17.41 -8.53
CA ARG A 62 -4.22 18.19 -9.66
C ARG A 62 -5.05 18.01 -10.93
N GLN A 63 -5.37 16.76 -11.29
CA GLN A 63 -6.19 16.43 -12.44
C GLN A 63 -7.58 17.05 -12.30
N ARG A 64 -8.25 16.84 -11.16
CA ARG A 64 -9.59 17.39 -10.89
C ARG A 64 -9.62 18.92 -11.00
N PHE A 65 -8.61 19.61 -10.48
CA PHE A 65 -8.50 21.06 -10.59
C PHE A 65 -8.39 21.51 -12.05
N ARG A 66 -7.52 20.86 -12.84
CA ARG A 66 -7.26 21.25 -14.24
C ARG A 66 -8.39 20.87 -15.20
N THR A 67 -9.15 19.83 -14.90
CA THR A 67 -10.18 19.31 -15.82
C THR A 67 -11.60 19.61 -15.35
N CYS A 68 -11.82 20.27 -14.22
CA CYS A 68 -13.19 20.56 -13.79
C CYS A 68 -13.82 21.67 -14.64
N SER A 69 -15.07 21.46 -15.04
CA SER A 69 -15.95 22.43 -15.65
C SER A 69 -17.14 22.71 -14.72
N PRO A 70 -17.81 23.88 -14.84
CA PRO A 70 -19.07 24.12 -14.15
C PRO A 70 -20.09 23.02 -14.48
N LYS A 71 -20.82 22.54 -13.47
CA LYS A 71 -21.92 21.60 -13.69
C LYS A 71 -23.19 22.37 -14.09
N GLU A 72 -24.08 21.69 -14.80
CA GLU A 72 -25.40 22.25 -15.11
C GLU A 72 -26.15 22.59 -13.82
N GLY A 73 -26.69 23.80 -13.74
CA GLY A 73 -27.35 24.32 -12.53
C GLY A 73 -26.41 24.68 -11.37
N GLU A 74 -25.09 24.58 -11.53
CA GLU A 74 -24.13 25.00 -10.51
C GLU A 74 -24.01 26.53 -10.46
N ASN A 75 -24.26 27.11 -9.29
CA ASN A 75 -24.01 28.52 -9.05
C ASN A 75 -22.49 28.81 -9.18
N PRO A 76 -22.07 29.89 -9.86
CA PRO A 76 -20.66 30.29 -9.97
C PRO A 76 -19.89 30.27 -8.65
N SER A 77 -20.49 30.72 -7.55
CA SER A 77 -19.85 30.72 -6.22
C SER A 77 -19.56 29.29 -5.72
N MET A 78 -20.45 28.34 -6.00
CA MET A 78 -20.23 26.93 -5.64
C MET A 78 -19.10 26.31 -6.48
N PHE A 79 -19.03 26.66 -7.76
CA PHE A 79 -17.95 26.21 -8.64
C PHE A 79 -16.58 26.72 -8.15
N ILE A 80 -16.50 27.99 -7.74
CA ILE A 80 -15.28 28.58 -7.16
C ILE A 80 -14.87 27.84 -5.87
N VAL A 81 -15.82 27.53 -4.98
CA VAL A 81 -15.54 26.75 -3.76
C VAL A 81 -14.98 25.36 -4.09
N ARG A 82 -15.51 24.70 -5.13
CA ARG A 82 -15.01 23.39 -5.57
C ARG A 82 -13.60 23.48 -6.13
N LEU A 83 -13.31 24.48 -6.97
CA LEU A 83 -11.98 24.76 -7.49
C LEU A 83 -10.97 25.01 -6.37
N LYS A 84 -11.32 25.88 -5.41
CA LYS A 84 -10.50 26.17 -4.23
C LYS A 84 -10.20 24.90 -3.44
N THR A 85 -11.21 24.07 -3.21
CA THR A 85 -11.06 22.80 -2.49
C THR A 85 -10.06 21.87 -3.18
N TYR A 86 -10.13 21.73 -4.50
CA TYR A 86 -9.17 20.89 -5.23
C TYR A 86 -7.74 21.44 -5.16
N LEU A 87 -7.58 22.76 -5.29
CA LEU A 87 -6.29 23.41 -5.18
C LEU A 87 -5.67 23.23 -3.78
N GLU A 88 -6.43 23.50 -2.71
CA GLU A 88 -5.95 23.36 -1.34
C GLU A 88 -5.53 21.93 -1.00
N ARG A 89 -6.31 20.94 -1.46
CA ARG A 89 -5.98 19.53 -1.24
C ARG A 89 -4.76 19.09 -2.04
N TRP A 90 -4.61 19.57 -3.27
CA TRP A 90 -3.42 19.34 -4.07
C TRP A 90 -2.18 19.93 -3.38
N MET A 91 -2.20 21.22 -3.03
CA MET A 91 -1.06 21.90 -2.38
C MET A 91 -0.67 21.24 -1.06
N LYS A 92 -1.65 20.82 -0.25
CA LYS A 92 -1.41 20.12 1.01
C LYS A 92 -0.67 18.79 0.81
N LEU A 93 -1.01 18.04 -0.24
CA LEU A 93 -0.41 16.73 -0.52
C LEU A 93 0.93 16.84 -1.26
N ALA A 94 1.12 17.91 -2.03
CA ALA A 94 2.40 18.22 -2.69
C ALA A 94 3.46 18.78 -1.71
N GLU A 95 3.11 18.94 -0.43
CA GLU A 95 3.93 19.63 0.59
C GLU A 95 4.39 21.03 0.15
N ALA A 96 3.63 21.65 -0.76
CA ALA A 96 3.96 22.94 -1.32
C ALA A 96 3.68 24.05 -0.30
N PRO A 97 4.49 25.13 -0.28
CA PRO A 97 4.27 26.25 0.63
C PRO A 97 2.85 26.80 0.47
N GLN A 98 2.08 26.86 1.55
CA GLN A 98 0.82 27.59 1.54
C GLN A 98 1.15 29.09 1.45
N THR A 99 1.01 29.65 0.26
CA THR A 99 0.95 31.10 0.09
C THR A 99 -0.37 31.59 0.65
N CYS A 100 -0.30 32.37 1.73
CA CYS A 100 -1.44 33.14 2.24
C CYS A 100 -1.92 34.06 1.09
N LEU A 101 -3.15 33.84 0.61
CA LEU A 101 -3.84 34.74 -0.33
C LEU A 101 -4.92 35.51 0.43
#